data_AF-A0A8H5PQJ9-F1
#
_entry.id   AF-A0A8H5PQJ9-F1
#
_cell.length_a   1.000
_cell.length_b   1.000
_cell.length_c   1.000
_cell.angle_alpha   90.00
_cell.angle_beta   90.00
_cell.angle_gamma   90.00
#
_symmetry.space_group_name_H-M   'P 1'
#
loop_
_entity.id
_entity.type
_entity.pdbx_description
1 polymer ?
#
loop_
_entity_poly.entity_id
_entity_poly.type
_entity_poly.pdbx_seq_one_letter_code
_entity_poly.pdbx_strand_id
1 'polypeptide(L)'
;MRLVIREGPQEASQYISDYIINRIRAFNPTSEKPFVLGLPTGSSPLHIYNDLIKAYKASKISFQHVVTFNMDEYVGLPREHPESYYSFMHHNLFKHIDIQPGNIHLLNGNAPDLFAECLAYEDKIKSFGGIELFLGGIGTDGHIAFNEPGSSLVSRTRIKSLAYETRIANARFFDNDIEAVPDMALTVGVQTVMDAREVVIIATGASKAIAIQQAVEGGVSHLCTLSCLQLHPKSMVVVDRDATLELKVKTVNYFYGVEKTIRQREVSGHLPPSPTLTADGDEDGDLKPDNMASRIAPTMRVRSVTFPVGM
;
A
#
# COMPACT_ATOMS: atom_id res chain seq x y z
N MET A 1 -9.44 5.52 3.29
CA MET A 1 -8.34 5.75 2.32
C MET A 1 -7.88 7.21 2.38
N ARG A 2 -6.57 7.45 2.29
CA ARG A 2 -5.97 8.76 2.02
C ARG A 2 -5.43 8.79 0.58
N LEU A 3 -5.68 9.85 -0.18
CA LEU A 3 -4.99 10.12 -1.44
C LEU A 3 -4.14 11.36 -1.27
N VAL A 4 -2.85 11.22 -1.51
CA VAL A 4 -1.85 12.25 -1.26
C VAL A 4 -1.22 12.64 -2.58
N ILE A 5 -1.48 13.88 -3.02
CA ILE A 5 -1.02 14.36 -4.33
C ILE A 5 0.20 15.28 -4.12
N ARG A 6 1.27 15.02 -4.87
CA ARG A 6 2.51 15.81 -4.90
C ARG A 6 2.78 16.30 -6.31
N GLU A 7 3.67 17.28 -6.45
CA GLU A 7 3.92 17.90 -7.76
C GLU A 7 4.61 16.94 -8.72
N GLY A 8 5.66 16.24 -8.27
CA GLY A 8 6.38 15.28 -9.09
C GLY A 8 6.69 13.94 -8.40
N PRO A 9 7.31 13.00 -9.15
CA PRO A 9 7.67 11.68 -8.64
C PRO A 9 8.61 11.72 -7.43
N GLN A 10 9.54 12.68 -7.39
CA GLN A 10 10.50 12.81 -6.28
C GLN A 10 9.80 13.25 -5.00
N GLU A 11 8.89 14.22 -5.07
CA GLU A 11 8.13 14.71 -3.90
C GLU A 11 7.15 13.66 -3.38
N ALA A 12 6.53 12.87 -4.28
CA ALA A 12 5.72 11.71 -3.90
C ALA A 12 6.56 10.66 -3.15
N SER A 13 7.75 10.36 -3.68
CA SER A 13 8.68 9.39 -3.08
C SER A 13 9.25 9.87 -1.75
N GLN A 14 9.63 11.15 -1.64
CA GLN A 14 10.13 11.74 -0.40
C GLN A 14 9.06 11.68 0.69
N TYR A 15 7.79 11.96 0.35
CA TYR A 15 6.71 11.89 1.32
C TYR A 15 6.53 10.47 1.89
N ILE A 16 6.57 9.43 1.04
CA ILE A 16 6.52 8.04 1.53
C ILE A 16 7.76 7.71 2.36
N SER A 17 8.94 8.16 1.94
CA SER A 17 10.19 7.90 2.65
C SER A 17 10.12 8.48 4.07
N ASP A 18 9.71 9.73 4.22
CA ASP A 18 9.49 10.39 5.51
C ASP A 18 8.43 9.65 6.33
N TYR A 19 7.37 9.17 5.69
CA TYR A 19 6.33 8.40 6.34
C TYR A 19 6.86 7.07 6.91
N ILE A 20 7.61 6.29 6.12
CA ILE A 20 8.22 5.04 6.55
C ILE A 20 9.22 5.28 7.68
N ILE A 21 10.08 6.31 7.55
CA ILE A 21 11.03 6.73 8.59
C ILE A 21 10.29 7.01 9.90
N ASN A 22 9.22 7.81 9.85
CA ASN A 22 8.45 8.18 11.02
C ASN A 22 7.73 6.97 11.62
N ARG A 23 7.21 6.05 10.80
CA ARG A 23 6.58 4.82 11.27
C ARG A 23 7.54 3.88 11.99
N ILE A 24 8.72 3.65 11.43
CA ILE A 24 9.75 2.83 12.07
C ILE A 24 10.18 3.48 13.40
N ARG A 25 10.45 4.78 13.40
CA ARG A 25 10.87 5.50 14.62
C ARG A 25 9.80 5.52 15.70
N ALA A 26 8.53 5.77 15.34
CA ALA A 26 7.43 5.79 16.29
C ALA A 26 7.12 4.39 16.84
N PHE A 27 7.32 3.34 16.04
CA PHE A 27 7.18 1.96 16.48
C PHE A 27 8.31 1.52 17.42
N ASN A 28 9.50 2.11 17.26
CA ASN A 28 10.70 1.85 18.07
C ASN A 28 11.03 0.35 18.16
N PRO A 29 11.39 -0.29 17.03
CA PRO A 29 11.53 -1.74 16.96
C PRO A 29 12.72 -2.27 17.78
N THR A 30 12.54 -3.46 18.36
CA THR A 30 13.56 -4.22 19.08
C THR A 30 13.69 -5.62 18.50
N SER A 31 14.63 -6.43 18.99
CA SER A 31 14.75 -7.84 18.62
C SER A 31 13.48 -8.66 18.89
N GLU A 32 12.77 -8.37 19.97
CA GLU A 32 11.56 -9.08 20.40
C GLU A 32 10.31 -8.55 19.69
N LYS A 33 10.36 -7.29 19.23
CA LYS A 33 9.27 -6.61 18.54
C LYS A 33 9.80 -5.89 17.30
N PRO A 34 10.10 -6.62 16.22
CA PRO A 34 10.60 -6.02 15.00
C PRO A 34 9.50 -5.26 14.25
N PHE A 35 9.90 -4.27 13.43
CA PHE A 35 8.99 -3.62 12.50
C PHE A 35 8.92 -4.45 11.20
N VAL A 36 7.74 -4.98 10.87
CA VAL A 36 7.55 -5.83 9.68
C VAL A 36 7.11 -5.00 8.47
N LEU A 37 7.94 -4.95 7.43
CA LEU A 37 7.79 -4.09 6.26
C LEU A 37 7.62 -4.91 4.96
N GLY A 38 6.48 -4.76 4.29
CA GLY A 38 6.27 -5.27 2.94
C GLY A 38 6.91 -4.35 1.89
N LEU A 39 7.62 -4.91 0.91
CA LEU A 39 8.39 -4.13 -0.08
C LEU A 39 8.09 -4.55 -1.53
N PRO A 40 7.97 -3.59 -2.47
CA PRO A 40 7.80 -3.87 -3.90
C PRO A 40 9.15 -3.80 -4.65
N THR A 41 9.17 -4.24 -5.90
CA THR A 41 10.25 -3.96 -6.85
C THR A 41 9.79 -2.96 -7.93
N GLY A 42 10.53 -2.87 -9.05
CA GLY A 42 10.20 -1.99 -10.17
C GLY A 42 10.74 -0.58 -10.01
N SER A 43 10.40 0.30 -10.96
CA SER A 43 10.96 1.65 -11.02
C SER A 43 10.38 2.62 -9.99
N SER A 44 9.10 2.47 -9.63
CA SER A 44 8.40 3.36 -8.71
C SER A 44 9.04 3.48 -7.31
N PRO A 45 9.52 2.41 -6.64
CA PRO A 45 10.13 2.53 -5.33
C PRO A 45 11.60 2.99 -5.33
N LEU A 46 12.27 3.14 -6.47
CA LEU A 46 13.72 3.43 -6.50
C LEU A 46 14.10 4.73 -5.78
N HIS A 47 13.31 5.80 -5.98
CA HIS A 47 13.54 7.06 -5.26
C HIS A 47 13.34 6.89 -3.75
N ILE A 48 12.34 6.10 -3.33
CA ILE A 48 12.08 5.78 -1.92
C ILE A 48 13.28 5.06 -1.32
N TYR A 49 13.81 4.03 -2.00
CA TYR A 49 15.00 3.31 -1.54
C TYR A 49 16.22 4.20 -1.40
N ASN A 50 16.46 5.08 -2.39
CA ASN A 50 17.56 6.05 -2.32
C ASN A 50 17.41 6.99 -1.11
N ASP A 51 16.20 7.46 -0.82
CA ASP A 51 15.95 8.37 0.30
C ASP A 51 16.06 7.66 1.65
N LEU A 52 15.62 6.41 1.76
CA LEU A 52 15.84 5.56 2.93
C LEU A 52 17.33 5.30 3.19
N ILE A 53 18.11 5.03 2.14
CA ILE A 53 19.57 4.86 2.25
C ILE A 53 20.24 6.15 2.73
N LYS A 54 19.85 7.31 2.19
CA LYS A 54 20.36 8.61 2.66
C LYS A 54 20.01 8.85 4.12
N ALA A 55 18.79 8.51 4.54
CA ALA A 55 18.35 8.66 5.93
C ALA A 55 19.15 7.75 6.88
N TYR A 56 19.40 6.49 6.49
CA TYR A 56 20.26 5.58 7.24
C TYR A 56 21.71 6.11 7.36
N LYS A 57 22.31 6.53 6.24
CA LYS A 57 23.68 7.10 6.24
C LYS A 57 23.80 8.38 7.06
N ALA A 58 22.69 9.12 7.25
CA ALA A 58 22.59 10.28 8.11
C ALA A 58 22.20 9.94 9.56
N SER A 59 22.20 8.67 9.95
CA SER A 59 21.83 8.17 11.27
C SER A 59 20.42 8.57 11.74
N LYS A 60 19.49 8.79 10.79
CA LYS A 60 18.10 9.15 11.10
C LYS A 60 17.20 7.93 11.34
N ILE A 61 17.61 6.76 10.84
CA ILE A 61 16.92 5.47 10.99
C ILE A 61 17.94 4.33 11.07
N SER A 62 17.49 3.19 11.59
CA SER A 62 18.19 1.91 11.54
C SER A 62 17.21 0.82 11.09
N PHE A 63 17.71 -0.17 10.37
CA PHE A 63 17.00 -1.35 9.90
C PHE A 63 17.40 -2.62 10.66
N GLN A 64 18.21 -2.50 11.72
CA GLN A 64 18.69 -3.64 12.51
C GLN A 64 17.54 -4.52 13.05
N HIS A 65 16.41 -3.91 13.41
CA HIS A 65 15.21 -4.59 13.91
C HIS A 65 14.02 -4.45 12.95
N VAL A 66 14.30 -4.27 11.66
CA VAL A 66 13.29 -4.34 10.60
C VAL A 66 13.33 -5.73 9.97
N VAL A 67 12.16 -6.30 9.74
CA VAL A 67 11.94 -7.55 9.00
C VAL A 67 11.23 -7.22 7.71
N THR A 68 11.70 -7.71 6.57
CA THR A 68 11.13 -7.40 5.26
C THR A 68 10.52 -8.62 4.59
N PHE A 69 9.42 -8.38 3.88
CA PHE A 69 8.78 -9.35 2.99
C PHE A 69 8.58 -8.71 1.62
N ASN A 70 9.19 -9.28 0.58
CA ASN A 70 8.96 -8.84 -0.79
C ASN A 70 7.66 -9.43 -1.39
N MET A 71 7.09 -8.72 -2.36
CA MET A 71 5.83 -9.09 -2.99
C MET A 71 5.91 -10.34 -3.87
N ASP A 72 7.03 -10.55 -4.55
CA ASP A 72 7.11 -11.51 -5.65
C ASP A 72 8.55 -11.90 -5.98
N GLU A 73 8.69 -12.98 -6.75
CA GLU A 73 9.92 -13.41 -7.42
C GLU A 73 9.56 -14.22 -8.67
N TYR A 74 10.38 -14.13 -9.73
CA TYR A 74 10.19 -14.93 -10.93
C TYR A 74 10.44 -16.42 -10.69
N VAL A 75 9.64 -17.28 -11.32
CA VAL A 75 9.85 -18.74 -11.29
C VAL A 75 10.90 -19.12 -12.32
N GLY A 76 11.84 -19.98 -11.93
CA GLY A 76 12.85 -20.54 -12.84
C GLY A 76 13.98 -19.60 -13.25
N LEU A 77 13.97 -18.34 -12.81
CA LEU A 77 15.06 -17.40 -13.04
C LEU A 77 16.16 -17.61 -12.00
N PRO A 78 17.45 -17.74 -12.38
CA PRO A 78 18.52 -17.91 -11.40
C PRO A 78 18.51 -16.78 -10.36
N ARG A 79 18.67 -17.13 -9.08
CA ARG A 79 18.61 -16.16 -7.97
C ARG A 79 19.58 -14.99 -8.10
N GLU A 80 20.76 -15.22 -8.65
CA GLU A 80 21.78 -14.17 -8.85
C GLU A 80 21.70 -13.54 -10.25
N HIS A 81 20.68 -13.86 -11.04
CA HIS A 81 20.43 -13.18 -12.32
C HIS A 81 20.23 -11.68 -12.06
N PRO A 82 20.79 -10.77 -12.88
CA PRO A 82 20.69 -9.32 -12.65
C PRO A 82 19.25 -8.81 -12.48
N GLU A 83 18.32 -9.39 -13.25
CA GLU A 83 16.89 -9.03 -13.25
C GLU A 83 16.02 -9.84 -12.29
N SER A 84 16.60 -10.72 -11.47
CA SER A 84 15.84 -11.34 -10.37
C SER A 84 15.46 -10.30 -9.32
N TYR A 85 14.36 -10.51 -8.62
CA TYR A 85 13.94 -9.57 -7.59
C TYR A 85 14.83 -9.66 -6.34
N TYR A 86 15.46 -10.81 -6.09
CA TYR A 86 16.59 -10.93 -5.19
C TYR A 86 17.73 -9.96 -5.54
N SER A 87 18.29 -10.03 -6.76
CA SER A 87 19.36 -9.14 -7.20
C SER A 87 18.94 -7.67 -7.16
N PHE A 88 17.72 -7.36 -7.61
CA PHE A 88 17.16 -6.02 -7.57
C PHE A 88 17.18 -5.45 -6.15
N MET A 89 16.66 -6.18 -5.16
CA MET A 89 16.56 -5.68 -3.79
C MET A 89 17.93 -5.57 -3.11
N HIS A 90 18.83 -6.53 -3.35
CA HIS A 90 20.19 -6.44 -2.83
C HIS A 90 20.97 -5.29 -3.47
N HIS A 91 20.78 -5.03 -4.76
CA HIS A 91 21.44 -3.94 -5.46
C HIS A 91 20.93 -2.57 -5.03
N ASN A 92 19.61 -2.40 -4.92
CA ASN A 92 18.96 -1.10 -4.75
C ASN A 92 18.70 -0.72 -3.28
N LEU A 93 18.72 -1.67 -2.34
CA LEU A 93 18.44 -1.40 -0.93
C LEU A 93 19.36 -2.14 0.03
N PHE A 94 19.29 -3.48 0.09
CA PHE A 94 19.76 -4.22 1.26
C PHE A 94 21.26 -4.13 1.51
N LYS A 95 22.11 -4.02 0.48
CA LYS A 95 23.57 -3.86 0.68
C LYS A 95 23.99 -2.49 1.20
N HIS A 96 23.07 -1.52 1.29
CA HIS A 96 23.37 -0.12 1.64
C HIS A 96 22.87 0.29 3.03
N ILE A 97 22.21 -0.62 3.75
CA ILE A 97 21.58 -0.42 5.07
C ILE A 97 22.04 -1.50 6.07
N ASP A 98 21.76 -1.32 7.36
CA ASP A 98 22.13 -2.24 8.45
C ASP A 98 21.11 -3.36 8.72
N ILE A 99 20.31 -3.73 7.71
CA ILE A 99 19.34 -4.82 7.84
C ILE A 99 20.06 -6.16 8.06
N GLN A 100 19.53 -6.99 8.95
CA GLN A 100 20.10 -8.30 9.22
C GLN A 100 19.71 -9.29 8.12
N PRO A 101 20.62 -10.12 7.58
CA PRO A 101 20.29 -11.07 6.52
C PRO A 101 19.16 -12.04 6.86
N GLY A 102 19.07 -12.48 8.12
CA GLY A 102 17.99 -13.36 8.60
C GLY A 102 16.60 -12.70 8.67
N ASN A 103 16.54 -11.38 8.54
CA ASN A 103 15.31 -10.58 8.55
C ASN A 103 14.82 -10.25 7.13
N ILE A 104 15.53 -10.70 6.09
CA ILE A 104 15.13 -10.50 4.69
C ILE A 104 14.37 -11.75 4.22
N HIS A 105 13.12 -11.57 3.79
CA HIS A 105 12.31 -12.63 3.22
C HIS A 105 11.89 -12.27 1.79
N LEU A 106 12.29 -13.15 0.86
CA LEU A 106 11.89 -13.14 -0.55
C LEU A 106 11.38 -14.54 -0.89
N LEU A 107 10.40 -14.62 -1.79
CA LEU A 107 9.91 -15.89 -2.31
C LEU A 107 11.01 -16.61 -3.10
N ASN A 108 11.15 -17.91 -2.91
CA ASN A 108 12.08 -18.72 -3.69
C ASN A 108 11.42 -19.27 -4.95
N GLY A 109 11.52 -18.54 -6.07
CA GLY A 109 11.02 -18.97 -7.38
C GLY A 109 11.71 -20.20 -7.98
N ASN A 110 12.76 -20.73 -7.34
CA ASN A 110 13.44 -21.97 -7.72
C ASN A 110 13.27 -23.08 -6.68
N ALA A 111 12.30 -22.97 -5.78
CA ALA A 111 12.00 -24.02 -4.81
C ALA A 111 11.56 -25.30 -5.53
N PRO A 112 11.94 -26.49 -5.03
CA PRO A 112 11.52 -27.76 -5.62
C PRO A 112 10.00 -27.97 -5.54
N ASP A 113 9.36 -27.39 -4.52
CA ASP A 113 7.90 -27.33 -4.38
C ASP A 113 7.49 -25.87 -4.19
N LEU A 114 7.00 -25.26 -5.27
CA LEU A 114 6.56 -23.87 -5.31
C LEU A 114 5.29 -23.62 -4.47
N PHE A 115 4.44 -24.63 -4.31
CA PHE A 115 3.22 -24.50 -3.51
C PHE A 115 3.57 -24.50 -2.01
N ALA A 116 4.45 -25.41 -1.59
CA ALA A 116 4.98 -25.42 -0.23
C ALA A 116 5.72 -24.12 0.11
N GLU A 117 6.49 -23.56 -0.82
CA GLU A 117 7.14 -22.25 -0.67
C GLU A 117 6.12 -21.13 -0.38
N CYS A 118 5.02 -21.07 -1.14
CA CYS A 118 3.96 -20.08 -0.95
C CYS A 118 3.29 -20.19 0.42
N LEU A 119 3.01 -21.41 0.88
CA LEU A 119 2.45 -21.66 2.23
C LEU A 119 3.45 -21.27 3.33
N ALA A 120 4.71 -21.67 3.19
CA ALA A 120 5.76 -21.33 4.15
C ALA A 120 5.96 -19.82 4.25
N TYR A 121 5.83 -19.08 3.14
CA TYR A 121 5.92 -17.63 3.12
C TYR A 121 4.79 -16.96 3.92
N GLU A 122 3.56 -17.44 3.75
CA GLU A 122 2.39 -16.99 4.51
C GLU A 122 2.52 -17.29 6.00
N ASP A 123 2.98 -18.50 6.35
CA ASP A 123 3.21 -18.87 7.75
C ASP A 123 4.36 -18.07 8.36
N LYS A 124 5.39 -17.74 7.57
CA LYS A 124 6.48 -16.86 8.01
C LYS A 124 5.97 -15.45 8.31
N ILE A 125 5.10 -14.87 7.48
CA ILE A 125 4.44 -13.58 7.76
C ILE A 125 3.66 -13.66 9.08
N LYS A 126 2.84 -14.70 9.26
CA LYS A 126 2.07 -14.91 10.49
C LYS A 126 2.95 -15.09 11.72
N SER A 127 4.12 -15.73 11.59
CA SER A 127 5.03 -15.94 12.72
C SER A 127 5.61 -14.65 13.29
N PHE A 128 5.58 -13.54 12.53
CA PHE A 128 5.91 -12.19 13.03
C PHE A 128 4.68 -11.38 13.46
N GLY A 129 3.48 -11.99 13.48
CA GLY A 129 2.23 -11.32 13.80
C GLY A 129 1.69 -10.45 12.67
N GLY A 130 2.10 -10.68 11.42
CA GLY A 130 1.64 -9.93 10.25
C GLY A 130 2.45 -8.67 9.93
N ILE A 131 2.15 -8.05 8.79
CA ILE A 131 2.89 -6.91 8.25
C ILE A 131 2.40 -5.61 8.90
N GLU A 132 3.32 -4.78 9.39
CA GLU A 132 3.01 -3.48 10.01
C GLU A 132 2.71 -2.41 8.97
N LEU A 133 3.49 -2.38 7.89
CA LEU A 133 3.29 -1.50 6.75
C LEU A 133 3.67 -2.24 5.47
N PHE A 134 2.78 -2.25 4.49
CA PHE A 134 3.05 -2.80 3.17
C PHE A 134 3.21 -1.65 2.16
N LEU A 135 4.42 -1.46 1.65
CA LEU A 135 4.66 -0.57 0.52
C LEU A 135 4.41 -1.33 -0.78
N GLY A 136 3.59 -0.77 -1.67
CA GLY A 136 3.28 -1.33 -2.98
C GLY A 136 3.41 -0.31 -4.09
N GLY A 137 3.53 -0.81 -5.32
CA GLY A 137 3.30 -0.02 -6.54
C GLY A 137 1.98 -0.42 -7.18
N ILE A 138 1.69 0.17 -8.35
CA ILE A 138 0.54 -0.18 -9.19
C ILE A 138 0.96 -0.36 -10.65
N GLY A 139 0.47 -1.42 -11.28
CA GLY A 139 0.54 -1.66 -12.72
C GLY A 139 -0.26 -0.64 -13.53
N THR A 140 0.03 -0.48 -14.82
CA THR A 140 -0.77 0.41 -15.70
C THR A 140 -2.20 -0.08 -15.90
N ASP A 141 -2.44 -1.35 -15.62
CA ASP A 141 -3.73 -2.07 -15.61
C ASP A 141 -4.40 -2.12 -14.21
N GLY A 142 -3.79 -1.51 -13.19
CA GLY A 142 -4.32 -1.52 -11.82
C GLY A 142 -3.92 -2.72 -10.97
N HIS A 143 -2.97 -3.57 -11.42
CA HIS A 143 -2.50 -4.68 -10.59
C HIS A 143 -1.66 -4.23 -9.39
N ILE A 144 -1.72 -5.00 -8.30
CA ILE A 144 -0.80 -4.93 -7.17
C ILE A 144 0.02 -6.23 -7.10
N ALA A 145 1.36 -6.13 -6.97
CA ALA A 145 2.26 -7.27 -7.20
C ALA A 145 1.96 -7.93 -8.56
N PHE A 146 2.06 -9.25 -8.71
CA PHE A 146 1.55 -9.96 -9.89
C PHE A 146 0.06 -10.36 -9.78
N ASN A 147 -0.75 -9.64 -9.00
CA ASN A 147 -2.21 -9.84 -8.97
C ASN A 147 -2.87 -9.14 -10.15
N GLU A 148 -2.63 -9.69 -11.33
CA GLU A 148 -3.15 -9.22 -12.62
C GLU A 148 -4.69 -9.20 -12.68
N PRO A 149 -5.29 -8.43 -13.60
CA PRO A 149 -6.74 -8.40 -13.81
C PRO A 149 -7.37 -9.80 -13.87
N GLY A 150 -8.44 -10.00 -13.09
CA GLY A 150 -9.09 -11.28 -12.91
C GLY A 150 -8.66 -12.05 -11.65
N SER A 151 -7.57 -11.64 -10.99
CA SER A 151 -7.13 -12.25 -9.73
C SER A 151 -8.16 -12.09 -8.62
N SER A 152 -8.41 -13.14 -7.84
CA SER A 152 -9.31 -13.08 -6.70
C SER A 152 -8.89 -11.99 -5.70
N LEU A 153 -9.83 -11.16 -5.26
CA LEU A 153 -9.59 -10.12 -4.26
C LEU A 153 -9.30 -10.69 -2.86
N VAL A 154 -9.60 -11.97 -2.64
CA VAL A 154 -9.25 -12.70 -1.41
C VAL A 154 -8.11 -13.71 -1.64
N SER A 155 -7.34 -13.55 -2.72
CA SER A 155 -6.22 -14.44 -3.04
C SER A 155 -5.12 -14.40 -1.97
N ARG A 156 -4.45 -15.56 -1.80
CA ARG A 156 -3.22 -15.73 -1.00
C ARG A 156 -1.99 -15.83 -1.90
N THR A 157 -0.81 -15.92 -1.27
CA THR A 157 0.45 -16.18 -1.96
C THR A 157 0.35 -17.42 -2.83
N ARG A 158 0.74 -17.31 -4.10
CA ARG A 158 0.57 -18.37 -5.10
C ARG A 158 1.51 -18.24 -6.29
N ILE A 159 1.57 -19.30 -7.08
CA ILE A 159 2.13 -19.29 -8.43
C ILE A 159 1.16 -18.55 -9.35
N LYS A 160 1.67 -17.66 -10.20
CA LYS A 160 0.90 -16.90 -11.17
C LYS A 160 1.60 -16.93 -12.52
N SER A 161 0.89 -17.40 -13.56
CA SER A 161 1.28 -17.20 -14.95
C SER A 161 1.13 -15.73 -15.32
N LEU A 162 2.17 -15.14 -15.91
CA LEU A 162 2.21 -13.73 -16.29
C LEU A 162 1.44 -13.53 -17.60
N ALA A 163 0.59 -12.50 -17.65
CA ALA A 163 -0.09 -12.12 -18.87
C ALA A 163 0.90 -11.58 -19.91
N TYR A 164 0.50 -11.65 -21.17
CA TYR A 164 1.28 -11.18 -22.30
C TYR A 164 1.72 -9.71 -22.16
N GLU A 165 0.82 -8.82 -21.73
CA GLU A 165 1.12 -7.40 -21.50
C GLU A 165 2.19 -7.19 -20.41
N THR A 166 2.15 -7.98 -19.33
CA THR A 166 3.17 -7.95 -18.28
C THR A 166 4.53 -8.39 -18.82
N ARG A 167 4.57 -9.45 -19.64
CA ARG A 167 5.80 -9.90 -20.30
C ARG A 167 6.34 -8.83 -21.26
N ILE A 168 5.50 -8.17 -22.05
CA ILE A 168 5.90 -7.03 -22.90
C ILE A 168 6.50 -5.90 -22.04
N ALA A 169 5.80 -5.50 -20.98
CA ALA A 169 6.24 -4.39 -20.13
C ALA A 169 7.59 -4.68 -19.45
N ASN A 170 7.85 -5.95 -19.12
CA ASN A 170 9.07 -6.39 -18.47
C ASN A 170 10.19 -6.75 -19.45
N ALA A 171 9.90 -7.01 -20.73
CA ALA A 171 10.90 -7.33 -21.75
C ALA A 171 12.02 -6.29 -21.85
N ARG A 172 11.73 -5.01 -21.56
CA ARG A 172 12.74 -3.94 -21.49
C ARG A 172 13.90 -4.20 -20.53
N PHE A 173 13.70 -5.08 -19.54
CA PHE A 173 14.73 -5.50 -18.58
C PHE A 173 15.52 -6.71 -19.08
N PHE A 174 14.98 -7.46 -20.05
CA PHE A 174 15.56 -8.66 -20.64
C PHE A 174 15.99 -8.38 -22.08
N ASP A 175 16.76 -7.31 -22.30
CA ASP A 175 17.27 -6.88 -23.63
C ASP A 175 16.18 -6.68 -24.71
N ASN A 176 14.94 -6.39 -24.30
CA ASN A 176 13.75 -6.33 -25.16
C ASN A 176 13.37 -7.68 -25.81
N ASP A 177 13.85 -8.80 -25.26
CA ASP A 177 13.45 -10.14 -25.65
C ASP A 177 12.34 -10.65 -24.72
N ILE A 178 11.14 -10.82 -25.28
CA ILE A 178 9.99 -11.34 -24.53
C ILE A 178 10.18 -12.81 -24.13
N GLU A 179 10.90 -13.60 -24.91
CA GLU A 179 11.13 -15.03 -24.65
C GLU A 179 12.12 -15.25 -23.50
N ALA A 180 12.95 -14.24 -23.20
CA ALA A 180 13.79 -14.23 -22.02
C ALA A 180 13.04 -13.87 -20.73
N VAL A 181 11.81 -13.33 -20.83
CA VAL A 181 10.98 -13.01 -19.66
C VAL A 181 10.32 -14.29 -19.13
N PRO A 182 10.51 -14.64 -17.84
CA PRO A 182 9.83 -15.77 -17.23
C PRO A 182 8.31 -15.72 -17.44
N ASP A 183 7.68 -16.87 -17.65
CA ASP A 183 6.24 -16.99 -17.89
C ASP A 183 5.42 -17.11 -16.59
N MET A 184 6.10 -17.33 -15.47
CA MET A 184 5.50 -17.49 -14.14
C MET A 184 6.27 -16.71 -13.08
N ALA A 185 5.56 -16.34 -12.01
CA ALA A 185 6.11 -15.77 -10.79
C ALA A 185 5.43 -16.36 -9.57
N LEU A 186 6.11 -16.34 -8.43
CA LEU A 186 5.48 -16.43 -7.13
C LEU A 186 5.10 -15.01 -6.71
N THR A 187 3.90 -14.83 -6.17
CA THR A 187 3.43 -13.51 -5.73
C THR A 187 2.55 -13.63 -4.51
N VAL A 188 2.67 -12.66 -3.59
CA VAL A 188 1.71 -12.48 -2.50
C VAL A 188 0.33 -12.20 -3.07
N GLY A 189 -0.71 -12.68 -2.38
CA GLY A 189 -2.08 -12.46 -2.80
C GLY A 189 -2.59 -11.06 -2.47
N VAL A 190 -3.73 -10.70 -3.06
CA VAL A 190 -4.42 -9.44 -2.73
C VAL A 190 -4.76 -9.41 -1.23
N GLN A 191 -5.27 -10.52 -0.67
CA GLN A 191 -5.58 -10.59 0.75
C GLN A 191 -4.32 -10.54 1.61
N THR A 192 -3.21 -11.15 1.16
CA THR A 192 -1.92 -11.10 1.87
C THR A 192 -1.45 -9.66 2.06
N VAL A 193 -1.64 -8.79 1.06
CA VAL A 193 -1.36 -7.35 1.20
C VAL A 193 -2.38 -6.66 2.10
N MET A 194 -3.67 -6.97 1.93
CA MET A 194 -4.77 -6.38 2.69
C MET A 194 -4.82 -6.79 4.16
N ASP A 195 -4.10 -7.84 4.56
CA ASP A 195 -3.91 -8.25 5.95
C ASP A 195 -2.88 -7.37 6.70
N ALA A 196 -2.13 -6.51 5.98
CA ALA A 196 -1.21 -5.59 6.62
C ALA A 196 -1.95 -4.56 7.48
N ARG A 197 -1.34 -4.08 8.56
CA ARG A 197 -1.96 -3.03 9.39
C ARG A 197 -2.07 -1.69 8.66
N GLU A 198 -1.22 -1.47 7.66
CA GLU A 198 -1.26 -0.33 6.77
C GLU A 198 -0.77 -0.72 5.37
N VAL A 199 -1.43 -0.17 4.35
CA VAL A 199 -1.00 -0.30 2.95
C VAL A 199 -0.73 1.08 2.37
N VAL A 200 0.48 1.27 1.84
CA VAL A 200 0.93 2.50 1.20
C VAL A 200 1.30 2.22 -0.24
N ILE A 201 0.72 2.96 -1.18
CA ILE A 201 0.97 2.79 -2.61
C ILE A 201 1.64 4.01 -3.20
N ILE A 202 2.68 3.80 -3.99
CA ILE A 202 3.26 4.82 -4.86
C ILE A 202 2.76 4.64 -6.30
N ALA A 203 2.30 5.73 -6.92
CA ALA A 203 1.95 5.74 -8.34
C ALA A 203 2.33 7.07 -8.99
N THR A 204 3.24 7.04 -9.96
CA THR A 204 3.78 8.26 -10.58
C THR A 204 3.76 8.15 -12.10
N GLY A 205 3.46 9.27 -12.76
CA GLY A 205 3.43 9.41 -14.21
C GLY A 205 2.07 9.14 -14.85
N ALA A 206 1.86 9.74 -16.02
CA ALA A 206 0.60 9.72 -16.76
C ALA A 206 0.13 8.31 -17.12
N SER A 207 1.06 7.36 -17.31
CA SER A 207 0.73 5.96 -17.61
C SER A 207 -0.05 5.25 -16.50
N LYS A 208 -0.08 5.83 -15.28
CA LYS A 208 -0.83 5.31 -14.13
C LYS A 208 -2.20 5.96 -13.95
N ALA A 209 -2.52 7.01 -14.71
CA ALA A 209 -3.71 7.83 -14.47
C ALA A 209 -5.02 7.04 -14.56
N ILE A 210 -5.18 6.18 -15.56
CA ILE A 210 -6.37 5.31 -15.72
C ILE A 210 -6.49 4.37 -14.53
N ALA A 211 -5.40 3.71 -14.16
CA ALA A 211 -5.38 2.75 -13.06
C ALA A 211 -5.72 3.42 -11.71
N ILE A 212 -5.22 4.63 -11.48
CA ILE A 212 -5.55 5.44 -10.29
C ILE A 212 -7.00 5.88 -10.29
N GLN A 213 -7.54 6.29 -11.44
CA GLN A 213 -8.96 6.60 -11.53
C GLN A 213 -9.83 5.38 -11.21
N GLN A 214 -9.52 4.22 -11.75
CA GLN A 214 -10.26 2.99 -11.45
C GLN A 214 -10.16 2.60 -9.97
N ALA A 215 -8.98 2.73 -9.36
CA ALA A 215 -8.77 2.38 -7.96
C ALA A 215 -9.46 3.35 -6.98
N VAL A 216 -9.56 4.65 -7.32
CA VAL A 216 -10.08 5.70 -6.43
C VAL A 216 -11.55 6.02 -6.68
N GLU A 217 -11.97 6.13 -7.94
CA GLU A 217 -13.33 6.53 -8.32
C GLU A 217 -14.20 5.36 -8.79
N GLY A 218 -13.59 4.26 -9.23
CA GLY A 218 -14.30 3.05 -9.63
C GLY A 218 -14.84 2.26 -8.44
N GLY A 219 -15.72 1.30 -8.71
CA GLY A 219 -16.13 0.31 -7.72
C GLY A 219 -15.06 -0.76 -7.50
N VAL A 220 -15.14 -1.46 -6.37
CA VAL A 220 -14.27 -2.62 -6.09
C VAL A 220 -14.46 -3.67 -7.18
N SER A 221 -13.37 -4.02 -7.87
CA SER A 221 -13.37 -4.94 -9.01
C SER A 221 -12.06 -5.71 -9.12
N HIS A 222 -12.14 -7.01 -9.39
CA HIS A 222 -10.95 -7.82 -9.67
C HIS A 222 -10.22 -7.46 -10.98
N LEU A 223 -10.82 -6.61 -11.83
CA LEU A 223 -10.16 -6.12 -13.03
C LEU A 223 -9.15 -5.00 -12.73
N CYS A 224 -9.34 -4.27 -11.63
CA CYS A 224 -8.38 -3.32 -11.07
C CYS A 224 -8.14 -3.75 -9.62
N THR A 225 -7.21 -4.68 -9.40
CA THR A 225 -7.06 -5.31 -8.08
C THR A 225 -6.72 -4.31 -6.98
N LEU A 226 -6.07 -3.18 -7.30
CA LEU A 226 -5.83 -2.09 -6.34
C LEU A 226 -7.12 -1.45 -5.79
N SER A 227 -8.26 -1.56 -6.48
CA SER A 227 -9.55 -1.09 -5.96
C SER A 227 -9.94 -1.74 -4.62
N CYS A 228 -9.33 -2.88 -4.26
CA CYS A 228 -9.50 -3.51 -2.94
C CYS A 228 -9.11 -2.58 -1.79
N LEU A 229 -8.23 -1.59 -2.00
CA LEU A 229 -7.82 -0.62 -0.97
C LEU A 229 -8.97 0.20 -0.41
N GLN A 230 -10.10 0.28 -1.11
CA GLN A 230 -11.33 0.89 -0.62
C GLN A 230 -11.89 0.14 0.61
N LEU A 231 -11.58 -1.15 0.73
CA LEU A 231 -11.99 -2.01 1.85
C LEU A 231 -10.97 -2.02 3.00
N HIS A 232 -9.77 -1.46 2.80
CA HIS A 232 -8.71 -1.50 3.80
C HIS A 232 -8.93 -0.41 4.87
N PRO A 233 -8.84 -0.74 6.17
CA PRO A 233 -9.07 0.24 7.24
C PRO A 233 -8.05 1.37 7.24
N LYS A 234 -6.82 1.12 6.76
CA LYS A 234 -5.72 2.09 6.74
C LYS A 234 -4.92 2.04 5.44
N SER A 235 -5.52 2.56 4.36
CA SER A 235 -4.86 2.66 3.05
C SER A 235 -4.46 4.11 2.72
N MET A 236 -3.29 4.25 2.10
CA MET A 236 -2.78 5.52 1.56
C MET A 236 -2.25 5.31 0.14
N VAL A 237 -2.68 6.15 -0.78
CA VAL A 237 -2.14 6.21 -2.15
C VAL A 237 -1.46 7.55 -2.32
N VAL A 238 -0.18 7.54 -2.68
CA VAL A 238 0.61 8.75 -2.92
C VAL A 238 0.92 8.83 -4.41
N VAL A 239 0.56 9.95 -5.01
CA VAL A 239 0.64 10.17 -6.45
C VAL A 239 1.32 11.47 -6.79
N ASP A 240 1.91 11.55 -7.98
CA ASP A 240 2.28 12.82 -8.60
C ASP A 240 1.09 13.44 -9.36
N ARG A 241 1.26 14.65 -9.90
CA ARG A 241 0.21 15.32 -10.68
C ARG A 241 -0.21 14.52 -11.91
N ASP A 242 0.75 13.96 -12.63
CA ASP A 242 0.49 13.25 -13.89
C ASP A 242 -0.36 11.99 -13.68
N ALA A 243 -0.20 11.28 -12.55
CA ALA A 243 -1.04 10.15 -12.21
C ALA A 243 -2.49 10.55 -11.84
N THR A 244 -2.83 11.84 -11.80
CA THR A 244 -4.20 12.34 -11.54
C THR A 244 -4.96 12.79 -12.78
N LEU A 245 -4.37 12.70 -13.99
CA LEU A 245 -4.93 13.25 -15.22
C LEU A 245 -6.34 12.74 -15.56
N GLU A 246 -6.67 11.51 -15.17
CA GLU A 246 -7.99 10.89 -15.40
C GLU A 246 -8.96 11.06 -14.22
N LEU A 247 -8.51 11.62 -13.09
CA LEU A 247 -9.38 11.90 -11.95
C LEU A 247 -10.27 13.11 -12.23
N LYS A 248 -11.49 13.09 -11.68
CA LYS A 248 -12.33 14.29 -11.70
C LYS A 248 -11.68 15.39 -10.87
N VAL A 249 -11.76 16.63 -11.37
CA VAL A 249 -11.27 17.83 -10.65
C VAL A 249 -11.81 17.90 -9.22
N LYS A 250 -13.09 17.55 -9.02
CA LYS A 250 -13.70 17.52 -7.67
C LYS A 250 -13.05 16.52 -6.72
N THR A 251 -12.59 15.37 -7.23
CA THR A 251 -11.91 14.31 -6.46
C THR A 251 -10.54 14.81 -6.02
N VAL A 252 -9.79 15.40 -6.94
CA VAL A 252 -8.49 16.03 -6.65
C VAL A 252 -8.64 17.10 -5.58
N ASN A 253 -9.58 18.04 -5.75
CA ASN A 253 -9.83 19.12 -4.80
C ASN A 253 -10.27 18.61 -3.41
N TYR A 254 -11.10 17.56 -3.37
CA TYR A 254 -11.52 16.93 -2.12
C TYR A 254 -10.32 16.42 -1.31
N PHE A 255 -9.47 15.60 -1.92
CA PHE A 255 -8.32 15.02 -1.22
C PHE A 255 -7.24 16.05 -0.87
N TYR A 256 -7.02 17.06 -1.72
CA TYR A 256 -6.18 18.21 -1.35
C TYR A 256 -6.69 18.94 -0.12
N GLY A 257 -8.00 19.18 -0.03
CA GLY A 257 -8.63 19.82 1.12
C GLY A 257 -8.47 19.00 2.40
N VAL A 258 -8.75 17.69 2.33
CA VAL A 258 -8.62 16.76 3.46
C VAL A 258 -7.18 16.70 3.98
N GLU A 259 -6.19 16.52 3.10
CA GLU A 259 -4.78 16.44 3.51
C GLU A 259 -4.27 17.75 4.11
N LYS A 260 -4.73 18.91 3.62
CA LYS A 260 -4.43 20.21 4.24
C LYS A 260 -4.95 20.29 5.67
N THR A 261 -6.18 19.83 5.92
CA THR A 261 -6.76 19.80 7.26
C THR A 261 -6.00 18.85 8.19
N ILE A 262 -5.63 17.66 7.70
CA ILE A 262 -4.85 16.68 8.48
C ILE A 262 -3.53 17.31 8.91
N ARG A 263 -2.75 17.87 7.96
CA ARG A 263 -1.47 18.53 8.24
C ARG A 263 -1.59 19.70 9.22
N GLN A 264 -2.63 20.51 9.08
CA GLN A 264 -2.88 21.62 10.02
C GLN A 264 -3.12 21.12 11.45
N ARG A 265 -3.80 19.97 11.62
CA ARG A 265 -4.02 19.35 12.92
C ARG A 265 -2.78 18.66 13.48
N GLU A 266 -1.93 18.08 12.63
CA GLU A 266 -0.63 17.54 13.04
C GLU A 266 0.27 18.65 13.58
N VAL A 267 0.34 19.78 12.86
CA VAL A 267 1.13 20.95 13.28
C VAL A 267 0.58 21.59 14.56
N SER A 268 -0.75 21.61 14.73
CA SER A 268 -1.36 22.17 15.94
C SER A 268 -1.38 21.19 17.13
N GLY A 269 -0.99 19.92 16.96
CA GLY A 269 -0.99 18.92 18.02
C GLY A 269 -2.38 18.39 18.44
N HIS A 270 -3.42 18.59 17.62
CA HIS A 270 -4.82 18.30 17.98
C HIS A 270 -5.43 17.09 17.22
N LEU A 271 -4.64 16.06 16.92
CA LEU A 271 -5.19 14.82 16.39
C LEU A 271 -5.71 13.94 17.53
N PRO A 272 -6.98 13.51 17.51
CA PRO A 272 -7.39 12.39 18.35
C PRO A 272 -6.55 11.16 17.97
N PRO A 273 -6.23 10.28 18.94
CA PRO A 273 -5.47 9.07 18.66
C PRO A 273 -6.16 8.27 17.55
N SER A 274 -5.35 7.70 16.64
CA SER A 274 -5.88 6.76 15.65
C SER A 274 -6.56 5.61 16.40
N PRO A 275 -7.77 5.17 16.00
CA PRO A 275 -8.42 4.04 16.65
C PRO A 275 -7.47 2.85 16.60
N THR A 276 -7.11 2.36 17.79
CA THR A 276 -6.31 1.15 17.94
C THR A 276 -7.30 -0.01 17.78
N LEU A 277 -7.15 -0.81 16.74
CA LEU A 277 -7.90 -2.05 16.63
C LEU A 277 -7.33 -3.01 17.68
N THR A 278 -7.96 -3.05 18.86
CA THR A 278 -7.74 -4.13 19.82
C THR A 278 -8.50 -5.35 19.29
N ALA A 279 -7.77 -6.43 19.01
CA ALA A 279 -8.38 -7.74 18.90
C ALA A 279 -8.88 -8.14 20.30
N ASP A 280 -10.12 -8.62 20.36
CA ASP A 280 -10.79 -9.37 21.43
C ASP A 280 -11.94 -8.66 22.15
N GLY A 281 -13.06 -9.38 22.21
CA GLY A 281 -14.11 -9.21 23.21
C GLY A 281 -15.52 -9.24 22.64
N ASP A 282 -16.17 -10.40 22.68
CA ASP A 282 -17.62 -10.54 22.62
C ASP A 282 -18.30 -9.63 23.65
N GLU A 283 -18.96 -8.55 23.23
CA GLU A 283 -20.00 -7.90 24.03
C GLU A 283 -21.17 -7.50 23.13
N ASP A 284 -22.28 -8.20 23.31
CA ASP A 284 -23.62 -7.81 22.84
C ASP A 284 -23.98 -6.45 23.46
N GLY A 285 -23.67 -5.38 22.75
CA GLY A 285 -24.01 -4.00 23.10
C GLY A 285 -25.14 -3.48 22.21
N ASP A 286 -26.35 -3.45 22.75
CA ASP A 286 -27.61 -2.97 22.15
C ASP A 286 -27.45 -1.58 21.47
N LEU A 287 -27.42 -1.55 20.14
CA LEU A 287 -27.29 -0.33 19.33
C LEU A 287 -28.62 0.41 19.26
N LYS A 288 -28.81 1.44 20.09
CA LYS A 288 -29.87 2.45 19.86
C LYS A 288 -29.36 3.53 18.90
N PRO A 289 -30.14 3.92 17.88
CA PRO A 289 -29.72 4.96 16.94
C PRO A 289 -29.72 6.34 17.60
N ASP A 290 -28.54 6.95 17.69
CA ASP A 290 -28.34 8.31 18.17
C ASP A 290 -28.80 9.31 17.09
N ASN A 291 -29.89 10.03 17.36
CA ASN A 291 -30.52 10.91 16.39
C ASN A 291 -29.94 12.33 16.53
N MET A 292 -29.16 12.78 15.53
CA MET A 292 -28.51 14.11 15.48
C MET A 292 -29.46 15.30 15.66
N ALA A 293 -30.77 15.10 15.58
CA ALA A 293 -31.79 16.14 15.78
C ALA A 293 -31.84 16.70 17.22
N SER A 294 -31.26 16.01 18.22
CA SER A 294 -31.30 16.44 19.63
C SER A 294 -30.31 17.55 20.00
N ARG A 295 -29.40 17.96 19.09
CA ARG A 295 -28.31 18.91 19.40
C ARG A 295 -28.51 20.33 18.84
N ILE A 296 -29.70 20.67 18.35
CA ILE A 296 -30.00 22.02 17.86
C ILE A 296 -31.05 22.65 18.77
N ALA A 297 -30.62 23.56 19.64
CA ALA A 297 -31.53 24.41 20.42
C ALA A 297 -32.19 25.45 19.49
N PRO A 298 -33.53 25.57 19.44
CA PRO A 298 -34.16 26.60 18.61
C PRO A 298 -34.44 27.86 19.45
N THR A 299 -33.58 28.86 19.35
CA THR A 299 -33.93 30.25 19.66
C THR A 299 -34.59 30.90 18.45
N MET A 300 -35.86 30.61 18.21
CA MET A 300 -36.71 31.47 17.36
C MET A 300 -38.16 31.43 17.84
N ARG A 301 -38.62 32.53 18.45
CA ARG A 301 -40.05 32.80 18.66
C ARG A 301 -40.67 33.16 17.31
N VAL A 302 -41.55 32.32 16.79
CA VAL A 302 -42.45 32.69 15.69
C VAL A 302 -43.86 32.84 16.26
N ARG A 303 -44.44 34.03 16.06
CA ARG A 303 -45.80 34.40 16.47
C ARG A 303 -46.83 33.61 15.67
N SER A 304 -47.78 32.96 16.34
CA SER A 304 -48.94 32.34 15.71
C SER A 304 -49.94 33.40 15.25
N VAL A 305 -50.35 33.34 13.98
CA VAL A 305 -51.55 34.02 13.47
C VAL A 305 -52.56 32.92 13.14
N THR A 306 -53.69 32.93 13.84
CA THR A 306 -54.83 32.04 13.61
C THR A 306 -55.75 32.60 12.53
N PHE A 307 -56.22 31.75 11.63
CA PHE A 307 -57.43 32.00 10.83
C PHE A 307 -58.43 30.84 11.05
N PRO A 308 -59.73 31.14 11.20
CA PRO A 308 -60.75 30.14 11.55
C PRO A 308 -61.18 29.32 10.35
N VAL A 309 -61.44 28.04 10.57
CA VAL A 309 -62.07 27.14 9.60
C VAL A 309 -63.59 27.30 9.71
N GLY A 310 -64.24 27.75 8.63
CA GLY A 310 -65.68 27.65 8.43
C GLY A 310 -66.00 26.46 7.50
N MET A 311 -67.17 25.87 7.72
CA MET A 311 -67.77 24.72 7.01
C MET A 311 -67.54 24.67 5.51
#